data_AF-A0A8T4P2R3-F1
#
_entry.id   AF-A0A8T4P2R3-F1
#
_cell.length_a   1.000
_cell.length_b   1.000
_cell.length_c   1.000
_cell.angle_alpha   90.00
_cell.angle_beta   90.00
_cell.angle_gamma   90.00
#
_symmetry.space_group_name_H-M   'P 1'
#
loop_
_entity.id
_entity.type
_entity.pdbx_description
1 polymer ?
#
loop_
_entity_poly.entity_id
_entity_poly.type
_entity_poly.pdbx_seq_one_letter_code
_entity_poly.pdbx_strand_id
1 'polypeptide(L)' 'MGKKDKPKKISAKKERYSKFRKEKPSSLTVAMPDLSEQQAMEKRQDEQRISMFWRSYRRPPEKFVSERKAKSKR' A
#
# COMPACT_ATOMS: atom_id res chain seq x y z
N MET A 1 27.00 21.28 43.55
CA MET A 1 26.64 22.29 42.53
C MET A 1 26.18 21.59 41.26
N GLY A 2 24.89 21.24 41.16
CA GLY A 2 24.34 20.49 40.02
C GLY A 2 24.10 21.39 38.82
N LYS A 3 24.77 21.11 37.69
CA LYS A 3 24.53 21.80 36.42
C LYS A 3 23.15 21.37 35.91
N LYS A 4 22.17 22.29 35.90
CA LYS A 4 20.90 22.09 35.22
C LYS A 4 21.18 22.04 33.72
N ASP A 5 21.01 20.88 33.10
CA ASP A 5 21.12 20.72 31.65
C ASP A 5 20.07 21.59 30.96
N LYS A 6 20.54 22.65 30.29
CA LYS A 6 19.66 23.52 29.51
C LYS A 6 19.16 22.74 28.30
N PRO A 7 17.85 22.75 27.99
CA PRO A 7 17.33 22.05 26.82
C PRO A 7 17.99 22.63 25.56
N LYS A 8 18.70 21.79 24.81
CA LYS A 8 19.30 22.16 23.53
C LYS A 8 18.19 22.61 22.58
N LYS A 9 18.36 23.75 21.91
CA LYS A 9 17.40 24.24 20.90
C LYS A 9 17.22 23.16 19.83
N ILE A 10 16.01 22.60 19.75
CA ILE A 10 15.64 21.62 18.73
C ILE A 10 15.24 22.41 17.48
N SER A 11 15.58 21.92 16.28
CA SER A 11 15.17 22.60 15.05
C SER A 11 13.65 22.57 14.90
N ALA A 12 13.06 23.64 14.35
CA ALA A 12 11.61 23.74 14.16
C ALA A 12 11.01 22.54 13.40
N LYS A 13 11.80 21.94 12.49
CA LYS A 13 11.42 20.71 11.78
C LYS A 13 11.30 19.51 12.74
N LYS A 14 12.26 19.32 13.66
CA LYS A 14 12.19 18.25 14.66
C LYS A 14 11.06 18.47 15.66
N GLU A 15 10.74 19.72 16.03
CA GLU A 15 9.60 20.02 16.90
C GLU A 15 8.26 19.72 16.21
N ARG A 16 8.10 20.06 14.92
CA ARG A 16 6.90 19.71 14.14
C ARG A 16 6.64 18.21 14.11
N TYR A 17 7.69 17.40 13.99
CA TYR A 17 7.56 15.95 13.94
C TYR A 17 7.69 15.25 15.31
N SER A 18 7.92 15.97 16.41
CA SER A 18 8.06 15.35 17.74
C SER A 18 6.73 14.81 18.28
N LYS A 19 5.62 15.45 17.88
CA LYS A 19 4.25 15.02 18.19
C LYS A 19 3.84 13.79 17.39
N PHE A 20 4.44 13.61 16.21
CA PHE A 20 4.35 12.37 15.44
C PHE A 20 5.36 11.39 16.03
N ARG A 21 5.15 11.02 17.31
CA ARG A 21 5.76 9.81 17.82
C ARG A 21 5.37 8.72 16.84
N LYS A 22 6.37 8.05 16.27
CA LYS A 22 6.17 6.80 15.55
C LYS A 22 5.58 5.84 16.57
N GLU A 23 4.26 5.85 16.72
CA GLU A 23 3.59 4.75 17.40
C GLU A 23 4.16 3.51 16.74
N LYS A 24 4.77 2.63 17.55
CA LYS A 24 5.24 1.35 17.05
C LYS A 24 4.05 0.78 16.27
N PRO A 25 4.23 0.33 15.02
CA PRO A 25 3.12 -0.22 14.27
C PRO A 25 2.48 -1.25 15.17
N SER A 26 1.26 -0.97 15.66
CA SER A 26 0.55 -1.95 16.45
C SER A 26 0.37 -3.09 15.47
N SER A 27 0.89 -4.26 15.82
CA SER A 27 0.60 -5.46 15.06
C SER A 27 -0.88 -5.71 15.26
N LEU A 28 -1.71 -5.09 14.42
CA LEU A 28 -3.12 -5.36 14.36
C LEU A 28 -3.23 -6.77 13.80
N THR A 29 -3.21 -7.76 14.69
CA THR A 29 -3.52 -9.14 14.37
C THR A 29 -5.00 -9.20 14.09
N VAL A 30 -5.37 -8.90 12.85
CA VAL A 30 -6.72 -9.15 12.34
C VAL A 30 -6.84 -10.66 12.18
N ALA A 31 -7.53 -11.31 13.12
CA ALA A 31 -7.93 -12.69 12.94
C ALA A 31 -8.95 -12.74 11.80
N MET A 32 -8.67 -13.53 10.77
CA MET A 32 -9.69 -13.85 9.77
C MET A 32 -10.70 -14.81 10.41
N PRO A 33 -12.01 -14.64 10.14
CA PRO A 33 -12.99 -15.60 10.60
C PRO A 33 -12.72 -16.96 9.96
N ASP A 34 -12.97 -18.02 10.71
CA ASP A 34 -12.90 -19.38 10.20
C ASP A 34 -13.99 -19.55 9.13
N LEU A 35 -13.57 -19.74 7.89
CA LEU A 35 -14.46 -20.00 6.76
C LEU A 35 -14.75 -21.50 6.70
N SER A 36 -16.00 -21.86 6.38
CA SER A 36 -16.30 -23.23 6.00
C SER A 36 -15.59 -23.59 4.69
N GLU A 37 -15.40 -24.89 4.42
CA GLU A 37 -14.72 -25.35 3.20
C GLU A 37 -15.39 -24.82 1.92
N GLN A 38 -16.72 -24.74 1.91
CA GLN A 38 -17.50 -24.19 0.80
C GLN A 38 -17.21 -22.69 0.60
N GLN A 39 -17.23 -21.90 1.68
CA GLN A 39 -16.94 -20.46 1.61
C GLN A 39 -15.49 -20.17 1.19
N ALA A 40 -14.54 -21.01 1.62
CA ALA A 40 -13.15 -20.90 1.21
C ALA A 40 -12.98 -21.17 -0.30
N MET A 41 -13.74 -22.13 -0.83
CA MET A 41 -13.75 -22.44 -2.26
C MET A 41 -14.33 -21.28 -3.09
N GLU A 42 -15.46 -20.71 -2.66
CA GLU A 42 -16.08 -19.55 -3.30
C GLU A 42 -15.13 -18.36 -3.34
N LYS A 43 -14.49 -18.01 -2.21
CA LYS A 43 -13.50 -16.93 -2.17
C LYS A 43 -12.35 -17.13 -3.16
N ARG A 44 -11.81 -18.35 -3.27
CA ARG A 44 -10.74 -18.66 -4.22
C ARG A 44 -11.19 -18.44 -5.67
N GLN A 45 -12.43 -18.81 -6.01
CA GLN A 45 -12.98 -18.58 -7.35
C GLN A 45 -13.15 -17.08 -7.64
N ASP A 46 -13.64 -16.32 -6.67
CA ASP A 46 -13.81 -14.88 -6.82
C ASP A 46 -12.47 -14.14 -6.96
N GLU A 47 -11.45 -14.53 -6.18
CA GLU A 47 -10.09 -14.01 -6.33
C GLU A 47 -9.52 -14.27 -7.73
N GLN A 48 -9.79 -15.44 -8.31
CA GLN A 48 -9.38 -15.76 -9.68
C GLN A 48 -10.10 -14.88 -10.70
N ARG A 49 -11.42 -14.70 -10.57
CA ARG A 49 -12.21 -13.83 -11.46
C ARG A 49 -11.72 -12.39 -11.41
N ILE A 50 -11.50 -11.86 -10.21
CA ILE A 50 -10.99 -10.51 -9.99
C ILE A 50 -9.59 -10.36 -10.60
N SER A 51 -8.70 -11.33 -10.41
CA SER A 51 -7.37 -11.33 -11.01
C SER A 51 -7.42 -11.26 -12.53
N MET A 52 -8.29 -12.07 -13.15
CA MET A 52 -8.49 -12.06 -14.60
C MET A 52 -9.04 -10.73 -15.10
N PHE A 53 -10.00 -10.13 -14.38
CA PHE A 53 -10.51 -8.80 -14.69
C PHE A 53 -9.42 -7.73 -14.64
N TRP A 54 -8.59 -7.70 -13.61
CA TRP A 54 -7.49 -6.72 -13.54
C TRP A 54 -6.46 -6.91 -14.64
N ARG A 55 -6.18 -8.15 -15.02
CA ARG A 55 -5.26 -8.47 -16.14
C ARG A 55 -5.81 -8.00 -17.48
N SER A 56 -7.11 -8.11 -17.72
CA SER A 56 -7.73 -7.64 -18.96
C SER A 56 -7.93 -6.13 -18.96
N TYR A 57 -8.39 -5.54 -17.85
CA TYR A 57 -8.63 -4.10 -17.73
C TYR A 57 -7.36 -3.26 -17.83
N ARG A 58 -6.24 -3.78 -17.30
CA ARG A 58 -4.95 -3.06 -17.31
C ARG A 58 -4.17 -3.20 -18.61
N ARG A 59 -4.63 -4.02 -19.57
CA ARG A 59 -4.06 -4.07 -20.91
C ARG A 59 -4.55 -2.87 -21.70
N PRO A 60 -3.67 -1.96 -22.16
CA PRO A 60 -4.09 -0.95 -23.11
C PRO A 60 -4.68 -1.68 -24.33
N PRO A 61 -5.83 -1.22 -24.87
CA PRO A 61 -6.46 -1.86 -26.01
C PRO A 61 -5.43 -1.98 -27.14
N GLU A 62 -5.39 -3.13 -27.82
CA GLU A 62 -4.33 -3.43 -28.81
C GLU A 62 -4.17 -2.33 -29.87
N LYS A 63 -5.28 -1.66 -30.22
CA LYS A 63 -5.32 -0.48 -31.10
C LYS A 63 -4.45 0.69 -30.60
N PHE A 64 -4.43 0.95 -29.29
CA PHE A 64 -3.58 1.99 -28.69
C PHE A 64 -2.09 1.62 -28.72
N VAL A 65 -1.77 0.33 -28.58
CA VAL A 65 -0.38 -0.16 -28.59
C VAL A 65 0.19 -0.13 -30.01
N SER A 66 -0.60 -0.49 -31.03
CA SER A 66 -0.18 -0.42 -32.44
C SER A 66 0.07 1.01 -32.89
N GLU A 67 -0.84 1.94 -32.56
CA GLU A 67 -0.66 3.37 -32.86
C GLU A 67 0.57 3.97 -32.16
N ARG A 68 0.82 3.61 -30.90
CA ARG A 68 2.01 4.07 -30.16
C ARG A 68 3.30 3.51 -30.76
N LYS A 69 3.32 2.23 -31.14
CA LYS A 69 4.47 1.61 -31.81
C LYS A 69 4.69 2.22 -33.20
N ALA A 70 3.63 2.53 -33.94
CA ALA A 70 3.73 3.20 -35.24
C ALA A 70 4.27 4.63 -35.10
N LYS A 71 3.82 5.39 -34.09
CA LYS A 71 4.32 6.74 -33.78
C LYS A 71 5.76 6.75 -33.26
N SER A 72 6.17 5.74 -32.49
CA SER A 72 7.53 5.62 -31.93
C SER A 72 8.58 5.13 -32.95
N LYS A 73 8.15 4.56 -34.08
CA LYS A 73 9.04 4.10 -35.17
C LYS A 73 9.31 5.17 -36.23
N ARG A 74 8.58 6.29 -36.18
CA ARG A 74 8.88 7.51 -36.94
C ARG A 74 9.85 8.36 -36.15
#